data_AF-A0A6G3T0K0-F1
#
_entry.id   AF-A0A6G3T0K0-F1
#
_cell.length_a   1.000
_cell.length_b   1.000
_cell.length_c   1.000
_cell.angle_alpha   90.00
_cell.angle_beta   90.00
_cell.angle_gamma   90.00
#
_symmetry.space_group_name_H-M   'P 1'
#
loop_
_entity.id
_entity.type
_entity.pdbx_description
1 polymer ?
#
loop_
_entity_poly.entity_id
_entity_poly.type
_entity_poly.pdbx_seq_one_letter_code
_entity_poly.pdbx_strand_id
1 'polypeptide(L)'
;MYGDAAAADWLDALPALTEQALTAGDGLTVERVAAPGGRSSLVILVRRADGTPAALKIAPPVAGPELERAALEHWNGWGAVRPLDAPELDVSGALLLERLHHEVSL
;
A
#
# COMPACT_ATOMS: atom_id res chain seq x y z
N MET A 1 4.81 -23.43 -14.68
CA MET A 1 5.05 -22.64 -13.45
C MET A 1 5.41 -21.23 -13.90
N TYR A 2 4.42 -20.43 -14.29
CA TYR A 2 4.60 -18.99 -14.53
C TYR A 2 4.26 -18.31 -13.20
N GLY A 3 5.20 -17.59 -12.61
CA GLY A 3 4.96 -16.84 -11.37
C GLY A 3 6.09 -16.84 -10.36
N ASP A 4 6.98 -17.83 -10.36
CA ASP A 4 8.00 -17.94 -9.29
C ASP A 4 9.18 -16.97 -9.51
N ALA A 5 9.70 -16.89 -10.74
CA ALA A 5 10.79 -15.96 -11.07
C ALA A 5 10.33 -14.49 -10.99
N ALA A 6 9.16 -14.15 -11.55
CA ALA A 6 8.62 -12.79 -11.47
C ALA A 6 8.24 -12.38 -10.04
N ALA A 7 7.83 -13.35 -9.19
CA ALA A 7 7.65 -13.09 -7.77
C ALA A 7 8.99 -12.89 -7.05
N ALA A 8 10.01 -13.70 -7.37
CA ALA A 8 11.35 -13.56 -6.81
C ALA A 8 11.97 -12.20 -7.14
N ASP A 9 11.94 -11.78 -8.40
CA ASP A 9 12.46 -10.47 -8.84
C ASP A 9 11.77 -9.32 -8.09
N TRP A 10 10.45 -9.42 -7.89
CA TRP A 10 9.71 -8.40 -7.12
C TRP A 10 10.06 -8.43 -5.64
N LEU A 11 10.18 -9.62 -5.04
CA LEU A 11 10.57 -9.77 -3.63
C LEU A 11 11.99 -9.25 -3.37
N ASP A 12 12.91 -9.46 -4.30
CA ASP A 12 14.28 -8.93 -4.25
C ASP A 12 14.29 -7.39 -4.33
N ALA A 13 13.39 -6.80 -5.12
CA ALA A 13 13.23 -5.35 -5.23
C ALA A 13 12.40 -4.72 -4.10
N LEU A 14 11.64 -5.51 -3.35
CA LEU A 14 10.66 -5.02 -2.37
C LEU A 14 11.25 -4.10 -1.28
N PRO A 15 12.43 -4.37 -0.69
CA PRO A 15 13.04 -3.46 0.27
C PRO A 15 13.29 -2.06 -0.32
N ALA A 16 13.85 -1.99 -1.52
CA ALA A 16 14.12 -0.72 -2.20
C ALA A 16 12.84 0.03 -2.56
N LEU A 17 11.82 -0.68 -3.07
CA LEU A 17 10.50 -0.11 -3.34
C LEU A 17 9.84 0.44 -2.07
N THR A 18 10.04 -0.25 -0.94
CA THR A 18 9.51 0.18 0.36
C THR A 18 10.19 1.46 0.84
N GLU A 19 11.52 1.53 0.76
CA GLU A 19 12.29 2.73 1.13
C GLU A 19 11.92 3.93 0.24
N GLN A 20 11.78 3.71 -1.07
CA GLN A 20 11.33 4.73 -2.02
C GLN A 20 9.94 5.25 -1.67
N ALA A 21 8.97 4.35 -1.43
CA ALA A 21 7.62 4.73 -1.10
C ALA A 21 7.52 5.50 0.24
N LEU A 22 8.30 5.09 1.25
CA LEU A 22 8.34 5.78 2.54
C LEU A 22 9.03 7.15 2.46
N THR A 23 10.05 7.29 1.60
CA THR A 23 10.75 8.55 1.40
C THR A 23 9.93 9.52 0.54
N ALA A 24 9.21 9.00 -0.45
CA ALA A 24 8.34 9.77 -1.33
C ALA A 24 7.07 10.24 -0.60
N GLY A 25 6.52 9.44 0.32
CA GLY A 25 5.41 9.86 1.15
C GLY A 25 5.85 10.87 2.20
N ASP A 26 5.54 12.15 1.98
CA ASP A 26 5.94 13.27 2.84
C ASP A 26 5.61 13.02 4.33
N GLY A 27 6.66 12.78 5.12
CA GLY A 27 6.59 12.55 6.56
C GLY A 27 5.88 11.26 7.00
N LEU A 28 5.87 10.20 6.17
CA LEU A 28 5.37 8.89 6.60
C LEU A 28 6.29 8.27 7.65
N THR A 29 5.74 7.94 8.81
CA THR A 29 6.41 7.18 9.87
C THR A 29 5.86 5.75 9.92
N VAL A 30 6.73 4.75 9.87
CA VAL A 30 6.34 3.34 9.98
C VAL A 30 5.93 3.01 11.41
N GLU A 31 4.76 2.40 11.58
CA GLU A 31 4.33 1.85 12.87
C GLU A 31 4.58 0.34 12.93
N ARG A 32 4.13 -0.42 11.93
CA ARG A 32 4.38 -1.86 11.82
C ARG A 32 4.00 -2.41 10.44
N VAL A 33 4.54 -3.57 10.09
CA VAL A 33 4.01 -4.39 8.99
C VAL A 33 2.69 -5.06 9.43
N ALA A 34 1.72 -5.17 8.53
CA ALA A 34 0.49 -5.89 8.79
C ALA A 34 0.75 -7.41 8.87
N ALA A 35 0.30 -8.05 9.96
CA ALA A 35 0.43 -9.49 10.20
C ALA A 35 -0.87 -10.05 10.82
N PRO A 36 -1.44 -11.14 10.27
CA PRO A 36 -1.03 -11.81 9.04
C PRO A 36 -1.18 -10.89 7.81
N GLY A 37 -0.20 -10.94 6.91
CA GLY A 37 -0.15 -10.11 5.71
C GLY A 37 -0.99 -10.65 4.56
N GLY A 38 -1.08 -9.87 3.48
CA GLY A 38 -1.70 -10.32 2.23
C GLY A 38 -0.79 -11.27 1.44
N ARG A 39 -1.38 -12.01 0.49
CA ARG A 39 -0.64 -12.96 -0.36
C ARG A 39 0.15 -12.27 -1.48
N SER A 40 -0.31 -11.12 -1.95
CA SER A 40 0.13 -10.50 -3.21
C SER A 40 0.53 -9.03 -3.07
N SER A 41 0.83 -8.58 -1.86
CA SER A 41 1.29 -7.23 -1.57
C SER A 41 1.88 -7.13 -0.17
N LEU A 42 2.79 -6.20 0.03
CA LEU A 42 3.18 -5.73 1.35
C LEU A 42 2.18 -4.67 1.81
N VAL A 43 1.76 -4.72 3.08
CA VAL A 43 0.97 -3.66 3.71
C VAL A 43 1.67 -3.22 4.99
N ILE A 44 1.93 -1.93 5.10
CA ILE A 44 2.61 -1.30 6.23
C ILE A 44 1.64 -0.29 6.84
N LEU A 45 1.42 -0.41 8.15
CA LEU A 45 0.73 0.61 8.90
C LEU A 45 1.68 1.77 9.16
N VAL A 46 1.27 2.96 8.74
CA VAL A 46 2.06 4.17 8.81
C VAL A 46 1.25 5.29 9.45
N ARG A 47 1.94 6.33 9.88
CA ARG A 47 1.37 7.58 10.35
C ARG A 47 1.90 8.72 9.49
N ARG A 48 1.01 9.60 9.03
CA ARG A 48 1.39 10.81 8.27
C ARG A 48 1.99 11.87 9.20
N ALA A 49 2.62 12.89 8.62
CA ALA A 49 3.18 14.02 9.36
C ALA A 49 2.17 14.73 10.28
N ASP A 50 0.90 14.80 9.86
CA ASP A 50 -0.22 15.38 10.63
C ASP A 50 -0.74 14.46 11.76
N GLY A 51 -0.16 13.27 11.91
CA GLY A 51 -0.59 12.27 12.88
C GLY A 51 -1.69 11.34 12.39
N THR A 52 -2.24 11.55 11.19
CA THR A 52 -3.32 10.73 10.61
C THR A 52 -2.83 9.30 10.36
N PRO A 53 -3.53 8.26 10.86
CA PRO A 53 -3.23 6.88 10.54
C PRO A 53 -3.52 6.51 9.08
N ALA A 54 -2.62 5.77 8.45
CA ALA A 54 -2.77 5.27 7.10
C ALA A 54 -2.22 3.85 6.93
N ALA A 55 -2.52 3.24 5.78
CA ALA A 55 -1.93 1.99 5.34
C ALA A 55 -1.23 2.21 4.00
N LEU A 56 0.07 1.97 3.95
CA LEU A 56 0.85 1.94 2.71
C LEU A 56 0.82 0.51 2.16
N LYS A 57 0.23 0.34 0.97
CA LYS A 57 0.24 -0.92 0.23
C LYS A 57 1.24 -0.84 -0.91
N ILE A 58 2.05 -1.89 -1.09
CA ILE A 58 3.00 -2.01 -2.20
C ILE A 58 2.74 -3.36 -2.88
N ALA A 59 2.39 -3.32 -4.16
CA ALA A 59 2.03 -4.51 -4.94
C ALA A 59 2.83 -4.61 -6.25
N PRO A 60 3.11 -5.83 -6.74
CA PRO A 60 3.79 -6.00 -8.01
C PRO A 60 2.88 -5.57 -9.19
N PRO A 61 3.44 -5.20 -10.35
CA PRO A 61 2.65 -4.81 -11.52
C PRO A 61 1.63 -5.87 -11.96
N VAL A 62 1.97 -7.16 -11.81
CA VAL A 62 1.06 -8.28 -12.15
C VAL A 62 -0.21 -8.31 -11.30
N ALA A 63 -0.21 -7.68 -10.12
CA ALA A 63 -1.38 -7.54 -9.27
C ALA A 63 -2.33 -6.40 -9.72
N GLY A 64 -1.95 -5.61 -10.74
CA GLY A 64 -2.76 -4.52 -11.27
C GLY A 64 -3.06 -3.37 -10.30
N PRO A 65 -2.07 -2.82 -9.58
CA PRO A 65 -2.29 -1.78 -8.57
C PRO A 65 -2.95 -0.50 -9.13
N GLU A 66 -2.74 -0.16 -10.40
CA GLU A 66 -3.41 1.00 -11.02
C GLU A 66 -4.91 0.76 -11.26
N LEU A 67 -5.30 -0.48 -11.56
CA LEU A 67 -6.72 -0.84 -11.65
C LEU A 67 -7.36 -0.82 -10.27
N GLU A 68 -6.63 -1.25 -9.24
CA GLU A 68 -7.07 -1.13 -7.85
C GLU A 68 -7.24 0.34 -7.45
N ARG A 69 -6.26 1.21 -7.74
CA ARG A 69 -6.36 2.65 -7.51
C ARG A 69 -7.62 3.23 -8.14
N ALA A 70 -7.84 2.98 -9.43
CA ALA A 70 -9.01 3.48 -10.14
C ALA A 70 -10.34 2.99 -9.53
N ALA A 71 -10.39 1.73 -9.09
CA ALA A 71 -11.57 1.18 -8.42
C ALA A 71 -11.81 1.84 -7.04
N LEU A 72 -10.76 2.04 -6.24
CA LEU A 72 -10.84 2.67 -4.93
C LEU A 72 -11.19 4.16 -5.03
N GLU A 73 -10.69 4.86 -6.04
CA GLU A 73 -11.10 6.24 -6.36
C GLU A 73 -12.57 6.31 -6.80
N HIS A 74 -13.04 5.33 -7.57
CA HIS A 74 -14.43 5.24 -7.96
C HIS A 74 -15.36 4.99 -6.76
N TRP A 75 -15.00 4.07 -5.87
CA TRP A 75 -15.79 3.77 -4.68
C TRP A 75 -15.63 4.80 -3.56
N ASN A 76 -14.49 5.49 -3.46
CA ASN A 76 -14.26 6.64 -2.57
C ASN A 76 -14.79 6.46 -1.11
N GLY A 77 -14.52 5.32 -0.48
CA GLY A 77 -14.98 5.04 0.89
C GLY A 77 -16.37 4.36 0.99
N TRP A 78 -17.09 4.17 -0.12
CA TRP A 78 -18.40 3.51 -0.14
C TRP A 78 -18.25 2.00 -0.13
N GLY A 79 -18.16 1.42 1.07
CA GLY A 79 -17.98 -0.02 1.27
C GLY A 79 -16.57 -0.53 0.93
N ALA A 80 -15.63 0.38 0.68
CA ALA A 80 -14.23 0.10 0.38
C ALA A 80 -13.35 1.12 1.09
N VAL A 81 -12.05 0.83 1.20
CA VAL A 81 -11.07 1.81 1.71
C VAL A 81 -10.96 3.02 0.78
N ARG A 82 -10.78 4.20 1.36
CA ARG A 82 -10.50 5.42 0.62
C ARG A 82 -9.00 5.55 0.31
N PRO A 83 -8.62 5.89 -0.94
CA PRO A 83 -7.27 6.33 -1.24
C PRO A 83 -7.02 7.70 -0.60
N LEU A 84 -5.85 7.87 0.02
CA LEU A 84 -5.43 9.16 0.58
C LEU A 84 -4.62 9.93 -0.45
N ASP A 85 -4.85 11.23 -0.51
CA ASP A 85 -4.09 12.13 -1.37
C ASP A 85 -2.63 12.20 -0.90
N ALA A 86 -1.72 11.84 -1.81
CA ALA A 86 -0.28 11.77 -1.63
C ALA A 86 0.39 11.95 -3.00
N PRO A 87 0.33 13.18 -3.57
CA PRO A 87 0.84 13.44 -4.91
C PRO A 87 2.35 13.20 -5.04
N GLU A 88 3.09 13.23 -3.93
CA GLU A 88 4.52 12.92 -3.89
C GLU A 88 4.80 11.42 -3.97
N LEU A 89 3.80 10.55 -3.70
CA LEU A 89 3.93 9.10 -3.77
C LEU A 89 3.85 8.62 -5.23
N ASP A 90 4.91 8.88 -5.99
CA ASP A 90 5.10 8.42 -7.37
C ASP A 90 5.97 7.16 -7.43
N VAL A 91 5.55 6.12 -6.70
CA VAL A 91 6.21 4.80 -6.73
C VAL A 91 5.24 3.80 -7.33
N SER A 92 5.66 3.15 -8.43
CA SER A 92 4.81 2.18 -9.14
C SER A 92 4.33 1.09 -8.19
N GLY A 93 3.01 0.90 -8.14
CA GLY A 93 2.38 -0.09 -7.28
C GLY A 93 2.24 0.28 -5.81
N ALA A 94 2.65 1.49 -5.40
CA ALA A 94 2.41 2.01 -4.07
C ALA A 94 1.05 2.73 -3.98
N LEU A 95 0.26 2.41 -2.97
CA LEU A 95 -1.04 3.04 -2.66
C LEU A 95 -1.04 3.47 -1.19
N LEU A 96 -1.35 4.74 -0.92
CA LEU A 96 -1.63 5.21 0.43
C LEU A 96 -3.14 5.19 0.66
N LEU A 97 -3.57 4.45 1.68
CA LEU A 97 -4.97 4.16 1.94
C LEU A 97 -5.34 4.61 3.36
N GLU A 98 -6.61 4.95 3.57
CA GLU A 98 -7.11 5.12 4.93
C GLU A 98 -6.91 3.82 5.72
N ARG A 99 -6.60 3.95 7.01
CA ARG A 99 -6.44 2.78 7.86
C ARG A 99 -7.78 2.35 8.44
N LEU A 100 -8.28 1.18 8.01
CA LEU A 100 -9.42 0.55 8.66
C LEU A 100 -9.05 -0.14 9.97
N HIS A 101 -10.02 -0.18 10.88
CA HIS A 101 -9.88 -0.84 12.17
C HIS A 101 -10.43 -2.27 12.09
N HIS A 102 -9.56 -3.23 11.76
CA HIS A 102 -9.91 -4.66 11.69
C HIS A 102 -10.44 -5.26 13.01
N GLU A 103 -10.28 -4.55 14.13
CA GLU A 103 -10.70 -4.98 15.47
C GLU A 103 -12.18 -4.71 15.74
N VAL A 104 -12.87 -4.02 14.83
CA VAL A 104 -14.31 -3.75 14.93
C VAL A 104 -15.00 -4.58 13.85
N SER A 105 -15.66 -5.66 14.24
CA SER A 105 -16.60 -6.34 13.35
C SER A 105 -17.76 -5.39 13.03
N LEU A 106 -18.11 -5.30 11.74
CA LEU A 106 -19.34 -4.66 11.26
C LEU A 106 -20.59 -5.35 11.82
#